data_AF-A0A8J2PCU0-F1
#
_entry.id   AF-A0A8J2PCU0-F1
#
_cell.length_a   1.000
_cell.length_b   1.000
_cell.length_c   1.000
_cell.angle_alpha   90.00
_cell.angle_beta   90.00
_cell.angle_gamma   90.00
#
_symmetry.space_group_name_H-M   'P 1'
#
loop_
_entity.id
_entity.type
_entity.pdbx_description
1 polymer ?
#
loop_
_entity_poly.entity_id
_entity_poly.type
_entity_poly.pdbx_seq_one_letter_code
_entity_poly.pdbx_strand_id
1 'polypeptide(L)'
;MTGAAGQGVGTGGSSYDADTLDYPGVPYSSLDFNGPNECSTRSGDIEGYDDAVQIRNCRLQGLKDLNQGKDWVRDKIVEYFNKLTSFGVAGFRVDASKHMWPGDLKIIFDRLNSLSTEHGFPSGARPFIFQEVIDNGGEPITADEYIGHGRVTEFK
;
A
#
# COMPACT_ATOMS: atom_id res chain seq x y z
N MET A 1 7.70 -7.67 2.55
CA MET A 1 7.35 -7.93 1.14
C MET A 1 7.93 -9.27 0.73
N THR A 2 7.20 -10.04 -0.06
CA THR A 2 7.70 -11.26 -0.70
C THR A 2 8.00 -10.98 -2.16
N GLY A 3 8.84 -11.79 -2.79
CA GLY A 3 9.04 -11.73 -4.25
C GLY A 3 7.80 -12.17 -5.02
N ALA A 4 7.92 -12.20 -6.35
CA ALA A 4 6.84 -12.56 -7.27
C ALA A 4 6.37 -14.02 -7.18
N ALA A 5 7.17 -14.91 -6.60
CA ALA A 5 6.87 -16.33 -6.50
C ALA A 5 7.59 -16.95 -5.30
N GLY A 6 7.18 -18.17 -4.97
CA GLY A 6 7.85 -19.03 -4.02
C GLY A 6 7.28 -19.01 -2.61
N GLN A 7 7.87 -19.86 -1.79
CA GLN A 7 7.45 -20.17 -0.43
C GLN A 7 8.61 -19.96 0.52
N GLY A 8 8.33 -19.59 1.76
CA GLY A 8 9.38 -19.47 2.76
C GLY A 8 8.93 -18.90 4.09
N VAL A 9 9.91 -18.40 4.84
CA VAL A 9 9.71 -17.78 6.15
C VAL A 9 10.23 -16.35 6.07
N GLY A 10 9.39 -15.40 6.46
CA GLY A 10 9.75 -14.00 6.55
C GLY A 10 10.73 -13.74 7.70
N THR A 11 11.36 -12.57 7.70
CA THR A 11 12.35 -12.19 8.72
C THR A 11 11.78 -12.13 10.14
N GLY A 12 10.46 -11.95 10.28
CA GLY A 12 9.73 -12.04 11.56
C GLY A 12 9.27 -13.44 11.96
N GLY A 13 9.66 -14.49 11.23
CA GLY A 13 9.35 -15.88 11.54
C GLY A 13 8.02 -16.43 11.00
N SER A 14 7.19 -15.59 10.37
CA SER A 14 5.94 -16.04 9.74
C SER A 14 6.20 -16.72 8.40
N SER A 15 5.52 -17.83 8.11
CA SER A 15 5.54 -18.46 6.79
C SER A 15 4.78 -17.63 5.74
N TYR A 16 5.07 -17.87 4.48
CA TYR A 16 4.31 -17.38 3.33
C TYR A 16 4.39 -18.37 2.17
N ASP A 17 3.38 -18.34 1.32
CA ASP A 17 3.33 -18.97 0.00
C ASP A 17 2.75 -17.96 -1.01
N ALA A 18 3.63 -17.34 -1.81
CA ALA A 18 3.21 -16.36 -2.80
C ALA A 18 2.52 -17.00 -4.01
N ASP A 19 2.75 -18.29 -4.26
CA ASP A 19 2.18 -19.00 -5.41
C ASP A 19 0.69 -19.31 -5.17
N THR A 20 0.32 -19.54 -3.90
CA THR A 20 -1.08 -19.75 -3.48
C THR A 20 -1.73 -18.55 -2.81
N LEU A 21 -0.98 -17.44 -2.65
CA LEU A 21 -1.40 -16.21 -1.95
C LEU A 21 -1.74 -16.43 -0.47
N ASP A 22 -1.04 -17.35 0.19
CA ASP A 22 -1.21 -17.65 1.62
C ASP A 22 -0.16 -16.93 2.47
N TYR A 23 -0.62 -16.03 3.33
CA TYR A 23 0.21 -15.23 4.22
C TYR A 23 -0.35 -15.30 5.65
N PRO A 24 -0.21 -16.45 6.34
CA PRO A 24 -0.90 -16.73 7.59
C PRO A 24 -0.47 -15.83 8.76
N GLY A 25 0.68 -15.16 8.66
CA GLY A 25 1.13 -14.19 9.66
C GLY A 25 0.25 -12.93 9.76
N VAL A 26 -0.57 -12.62 8.74
CA VAL A 26 -1.45 -11.44 8.71
C VAL A 26 -2.94 -11.78 8.91
N PRO A 27 -3.33 -13.05 8.90
CA PRO A 27 -3.69 -13.90 7.77
C PRO A 27 -4.29 -13.19 6.52
N TYR A 28 -3.50 -13.04 5.47
CA TYR A 28 -4.05 -12.83 4.12
C TYR A 28 -4.14 -14.13 3.35
N SER A 29 -5.15 -14.23 2.50
CA SER A 29 -5.43 -15.33 1.58
C SER A 29 -5.58 -14.79 0.16
N SER A 30 -5.80 -15.68 -0.81
CA SER A 30 -6.12 -15.29 -2.19
C SER A 30 -7.32 -14.34 -2.33
N LEU A 31 -8.20 -14.28 -1.33
CA LEU A 31 -9.32 -13.36 -1.29
C LEU A 31 -8.89 -11.91 -1.01
N ASP A 32 -7.67 -11.67 -0.56
CA ASP A 32 -7.22 -10.35 -0.12
C ASP A 32 -6.40 -9.61 -1.18
N PHE A 33 -6.16 -10.25 -2.33
CA PHE A 33 -5.38 -9.72 -3.45
C PHE A 33 -6.28 -9.39 -4.64
N ASN A 34 -5.83 -8.45 -5.47
CA ASN A 34 -6.43 -8.19 -6.77
C ASN A 34 -6.21 -9.41 -7.69
N GLY A 35 -7.31 -9.89 -8.27
CA GLY A 35 -7.34 -11.05 -9.13
C GLY A 35 -7.84 -10.72 -10.54
N PRO A 36 -8.29 -11.72 -11.31
CA PRO A 36 -8.77 -11.53 -12.68
C PRO A 36 -10.00 -10.61 -12.81
N ASN A 37 -10.68 -10.30 -11.70
CA ASN A 37 -11.83 -9.39 -11.69
C ASN A 37 -11.40 -7.92 -11.58
N GLU A 38 -10.26 -7.65 -10.95
CA GLU A 38 -9.74 -6.30 -10.74
C GLU A 38 -8.65 -5.94 -11.76
N CYS A 39 -7.82 -6.91 -12.16
CA CYS A 39 -6.78 -6.77 -13.17
C CYS A 39 -7.21 -7.43 -14.48
N SER A 40 -7.32 -6.65 -15.55
CA SER A 40 -7.77 -7.10 -16.87
C SER A 40 -6.65 -7.57 -17.80
N THR A 41 -5.38 -7.45 -17.38
CA THR A 41 -4.25 -7.87 -18.22
C THR A 41 -4.14 -9.39 -18.25
N ARG A 42 -3.61 -9.93 -19.35
CA ARG A 42 -3.53 -11.38 -19.53
C ARG A 42 -2.51 -12.02 -18.62
N SER A 43 -1.40 -11.32 -18.37
CA SER A 43 -0.35 -11.75 -17.45
C SER A 43 -0.77 -11.63 -15.97
N GLY A 44 -1.70 -10.72 -15.67
CA GLY A 44 -1.96 -10.25 -14.31
C GLY A 44 -0.93 -9.24 -13.80
N ASP A 45 0.06 -8.88 -14.63
CA ASP A 45 1.06 -7.85 -14.36
C ASP A 45 0.68 -6.54 -15.07
N ILE A 46 1.31 -5.44 -14.65
CA ILE A 46 1.26 -4.18 -15.39
C ILE A 46 2.00 -4.38 -16.71
N GLU A 47 1.27 -4.25 -17.83
CA GLU A 47 1.78 -4.42 -19.19
C GLU A 47 2.09 -3.07 -19.87
N GLY A 48 1.51 -1.98 -19.36
CA GLY A 48 1.71 -0.62 -19.84
C GLY A 48 1.33 0.43 -18.79
N TYR A 49 1.81 1.65 -19.00
CA TYR A 49 1.57 2.80 -18.11
C TYR A 49 0.62 3.84 -18.73
N ASP A 50 -0.14 3.45 -19.74
CA ASP A 50 -1.16 4.28 -20.42
C ASP A 50 -2.58 4.06 -19.87
N ASP A 51 -2.78 3.06 -19.02
CA ASP A 51 -4.06 2.76 -18.36
C ASP A 51 -3.91 2.75 -16.83
N ALA A 52 -4.56 3.72 -16.18
CA ALA A 52 -4.53 3.86 -14.72
C ALA A 52 -5.12 2.65 -13.97
N VAL A 53 -6.03 1.89 -14.60
CA VAL A 53 -6.66 0.73 -13.96
C VAL A 53 -5.65 -0.40 -13.80
N GLN A 54 -4.92 -0.76 -14.86
CA GLN A 54 -3.88 -1.78 -14.72
C GLN A 54 -2.76 -1.32 -13.78
N ILE A 55 -2.36 -0.04 -13.80
CA ILE A 55 -1.29 0.47 -12.92
C ILE A 55 -1.64 0.28 -11.44
N ARG A 56 -2.93 0.34 -11.07
CA ARG A 56 -3.42 0.28 -9.69
C ARG A 56 -3.99 -1.07 -9.26
N ASN A 57 -4.30 -1.97 -10.19
CA ASN A 57 -4.92 -3.25 -9.87
C ASN A 57 -4.09 -4.47 -10.30
N CYS A 58 -3.11 -4.29 -11.17
CA CYS A 58 -2.25 -5.36 -11.64
C CYS A 58 -0.91 -5.37 -10.90
N ARG A 59 -0.24 -6.52 -10.96
CA ARG A 59 0.99 -6.77 -10.20
C ARG A 59 2.14 -5.93 -10.75
N LEU A 60 2.79 -5.18 -9.87
CA LEU A 60 4.05 -4.51 -10.18
C LEU A 60 5.18 -5.54 -10.20
N GLN A 61 5.67 -5.91 -11.38
CA GLN A 61 6.78 -6.87 -11.53
C GLN A 61 6.52 -8.21 -10.79
N GLY A 62 5.29 -8.72 -10.88
CA GLY A 62 4.87 -9.96 -10.23
C GLY A 62 4.59 -9.87 -8.73
N LEU A 63 4.83 -8.72 -8.09
CA LEU A 63 4.50 -8.51 -6.67
C LEU A 63 2.99 -8.69 -6.44
N LYS A 64 2.63 -9.46 -5.41
CA LYS A 64 1.22 -9.78 -5.13
C LYS A 64 0.49 -8.55 -4.65
N ASP A 65 -0.48 -8.12 -5.44
CA ASP A 65 -1.15 -6.83 -5.29
C ASP A 65 -2.35 -6.93 -4.35
N LEU A 66 -2.29 -6.24 -3.20
CA LEU A 66 -3.35 -6.30 -2.19
C LEU A 66 -4.58 -5.50 -2.64
N ASN A 67 -5.77 -6.07 -2.47
CA ASN A 67 -7.03 -5.39 -2.78
C ASN A 67 -7.42 -4.45 -1.63
N GLN A 68 -6.93 -3.22 -1.70
CA GLN A 68 -7.21 -2.18 -0.72
C GLN A 68 -8.65 -1.65 -0.82
N GLY A 69 -9.44 -2.08 -1.80
CA GLY A 69 -10.88 -1.85 -1.85
C GLY A 69 -11.65 -2.62 -0.76
N LYS A 70 -11.02 -3.64 -0.15
CA LYS A 70 -11.62 -4.46 0.92
C LYS A 70 -11.30 -3.90 2.30
N ASP A 71 -12.33 -3.77 3.14
CA ASP A 71 -12.18 -3.26 4.50
C ASP A 71 -11.21 -4.09 5.34
N TRP A 72 -11.23 -5.41 5.22
CA TRP A 72 -10.28 -6.29 5.90
C TRP A 72 -8.81 -5.96 5.59
N VAL A 73 -8.50 -5.69 4.32
CA VAL A 73 -7.13 -5.32 3.90
C VAL A 73 -6.74 -3.97 4.49
N ARG A 74 -7.65 -2.98 4.43
CA ARG A 74 -7.42 -1.67 5.05
C ARG A 74 -7.24 -1.79 6.56
N ASP A 75 -8.04 -2.62 7.24
CA ASP A 75 -7.97 -2.84 8.68
C ASP A 75 -6.59 -3.36 9.09
N LYS A 76 -6.05 -4.32 8.35
CA LYS A 76 -4.71 -4.88 8.62
C LYS A 76 -3.58 -3.90 8.36
N ILE A 77 -3.69 -3.06 7.33
CA ILE A 77 -2.72 -1.98 7.09
C ILE A 77 -2.78 -0.93 8.20
N VAL A 78 -3.99 -0.50 8.59
CA VAL A 78 -4.20 0.47 9.68
C VAL A 78 -3.71 -0.07 11.02
N GLU A 79 -3.97 -1.35 11.33
CA GLU A 79 -3.47 -2.03 12.53
C GLU A 79 -1.94 -1.94 12.59
N TYR A 80 -1.26 -2.25 11.48
CA TYR A 80 0.20 -2.16 11.40
C TYR A 80 0.72 -0.73 11.58
N PHE A 81 0.17 0.26 10.89
CA PHE A 81 0.60 1.66 11.02
C PHE A 81 0.32 2.23 12.41
N ASN A 82 -0.82 1.90 13.01
CA ASN A 82 -1.14 2.33 14.37
C ASN A 82 -0.22 1.66 15.40
N LYS A 83 0.18 0.40 15.20
CA LYS A 83 1.19 -0.25 16.03
C LYS A 83 2.52 0.49 15.99
N LEU A 84 3.03 0.81 14.80
CA LEU A 84 4.26 1.60 14.65
C LEU A 84 4.14 3.00 15.26
N THR A 85 2.99 3.65 15.07
CA THR A 85 2.70 4.96 15.67
C THR A 85 2.73 4.90 17.19
N SER A 86 2.21 3.81 17.78
CA SER A 86 2.25 3.59 19.24
C SER A 86 3.66 3.40 19.79
N PHE A 87 4.63 3.03 18.95
CA PHE A 87 6.05 2.96 19.31
C PHE A 87 6.79 4.30 19.11
N GLY A 88 6.09 5.35 18.69
CA GLY A 88 6.66 6.70 18.55
C GLY A 88 7.15 7.07 17.15
N VAL A 89 6.81 6.27 16.13
CA VAL A 89 7.07 6.66 14.73
C VAL A 89 6.28 7.94 14.39
N ALA A 90 6.98 8.94 13.86
CA ALA A 90 6.40 10.26 13.55
C ALA A 90 5.62 10.31 12.22
N GLY A 91 5.81 9.32 11.35
CA GLY A 91 5.29 9.36 9.99
C GLY A 91 5.77 8.20 9.12
N PHE A 92 5.26 8.15 7.89
CA PHE A 92 5.43 7.05 6.97
C PHE A 92 5.81 7.54 5.56
N ARG A 93 6.83 6.89 4.99
CA ARG A 93 7.04 6.83 3.54
C ARG A 93 6.16 5.72 3.01
N VAL A 94 5.20 6.05 2.16
CA VAL A 94 4.30 5.05 1.57
C VAL A 94 4.86 4.65 0.21
N ASP A 95 5.40 3.44 0.15
CA ASP A 95 5.98 2.81 -1.03
C ASP A 95 4.94 2.68 -2.16
N ALA A 96 5.37 2.81 -3.41
CA ALA A 96 4.57 2.46 -4.58
C ALA A 96 3.15 3.10 -4.59
N SER A 97 3.01 4.33 -4.08
CA SER A 97 1.69 4.99 -3.95
C SER A 97 1.00 5.20 -5.29
N LYS A 98 1.76 5.35 -6.37
CA LYS A 98 1.25 5.36 -7.75
C LYS A 98 0.38 4.13 -8.09
N HIS A 99 0.72 2.98 -7.50
CA HIS A 99 0.05 1.70 -7.70
C HIS A 99 -1.13 1.47 -6.76
N MET A 100 -1.53 2.49 -6.00
CA MET A 100 -2.66 2.43 -5.07
C MET A 100 -3.68 3.50 -5.43
N TRP A 101 -4.96 3.21 -5.24
CA TRP A 101 -6.02 4.20 -5.45
C TRP A 101 -5.93 5.31 -4.38
N PRO A 102 -5.95 6.59 -4.78
CA PRO A 102 -5.96 7.73 -3.84
C PRO A 102 -7.09 7.65 -2.80
N GLY A 103 -8.25 7.12 -3.20
CA GLY A 103 -9.41 6.93 -2.31
C GLY A 103 -9.14 5.92 -1.20
N ASP A 104 -8.48 4.80 -1.52
CA ASP A 104 -8.16 3.75 -0.56
C ASP A 104 -7.09 4.22 0.43
N LEU A 105 -6.04 4.90 -0.07
CA LEU A 105 -5.02 5.53 0.75
C LEU A 105 -5.61 6.57 1.70
N LYS A 106 -6.52 7.41 1.21
CA LYS A 106 -7.21 8.40 2.04
C LYS A 106 -7.95 7.72 3.20
N ILE A 107 -8.69 6.65 2.94
CA ILE A 107 -9.40 5.91 3.99
C ILE A 107 -8.42 5.36 5.03
N ILE A 108 -7.29 4.80 4.60
CA ILE A 108 -6.25 4.28 5.50
C ILE A 108 -5.67 5.42 6.36
N PHE A 109 -5.29 6.55 5.75
CA PHE A 109 -4.64 7.67 6.45
C PHE A 109 -5.57 8.40 7.42
N ASP A 110 -6.85 8.53 7.07
CA ASP A 110 -7.88 9.11 7.94
C ASP A 110 -8.08 8.27 9.21
N ARG A 111 -7.86 6.95 9.14
CA ARG A 111 -8.02 5.99 10.25
C ARG A 111 -6.81 5.84 11.15
N LEU A 112 -5.69 6.53 10.86
CA LEU A 112 -4.52 6.47 11.73
C LEU A 112 -4.79 7.13 13.07
N ASN A 113 -4.08 6.71 14.10
CA ASN A 113 -4.09 7.36 15.40
C ASN A 113 -3.27 8.65 15.35
N SER A 114 -3.57 9.58 16.26
CA SER A 114 -2.69 10.71 16.51
C SER A 114 -1.39 10.23 17.18
N LEU A 115 -0.31 10.96 16.95
CA LEU A 115 1.00 10.71 17.56
C LEU A 115 0.94 10.86 19.08
N SER A 116 1.68 10.02 19.80
CA SER A 116 1.64 10.00 21.26
C SER A 116 2.34 11.21 21.89
N THR A 117 1.69 11.84 22.85
CA THR A 117 2.29 12.92 23.66
C THR A 117 3.43 12.41 24.54
N GLU A 118 3.47 11.11 24.86
CA GLU A 118 4.56 10.49 25.62
C GLU A 118 5.90 10.54 24.86
N HIS A 119 5.85 10.65 23.53
CA HIS A 119 7.01 10.80 22.66
C HIS A 119 7.31 12.26 22.28
N GLY A 120 6.69 13.22 22.98
CA GLY A 120 6.96 14.65 22.81
C GLY A 120 6.18 15.31 21.67
N PHE A 121 5.21 14.63 21.06
CA PHE A 121 4.33 15.24 20.06
C PHE A 121 3.20 16.06 20.72
N PRO A 122 2.72 17.14 20.08
CA PRO A 122 1.54 17.86 20.54
C PRO A 122 0.28 16.97 20.52
N SER A 123 -0.67 17.25 21.42
CA SER A 123 -1.96 16.55 21.41
C SER A 123 -2.67 16.76 20.07
N GLY A 124 -3.16 15.65 19.49
CA GLY A 124 -3.82 15.67 18.17
C GLY A 124 -2.88 15.73 16.96
N ALA A 125 -1.55 15.74 17.15
CA ALA A 125 -0.62 15.67 16.04
C ALA A 125 -0.85 14.41 15.19
N ARG A 126 -0.91 14.57 13.86
CA ARG A 126 -1.12 13.46 12.92
C ARG A 126 0.22 12.95 12.38
N PRO A 127 0.34 11.65 12.06
CA PRO A 127 1.54 11.13 11.40
C PRO A 127 1.84 11.90 10.11
N PHE A 128 3.11 12.22 9.88
CA PHE A 128 3.55 12.80 8.61
C PHE A 128 3.49 11.73 7.51
N ILE A 129 2.76 11.98 6.44
CA ILE A 129 2.64 11.06 5.31
C ILE A 129 3.34 11.66 4.09
N PHE A 130 4.23 10.88 3.47
CA PHE A 130 4.71 11.19 2.13
C PHE A 130 4.69 9.95 1.24
N GLN A 131 4.28 10.17 0.01
CA GLN A 131 3.85 9.13 -0.91
C GLN A 131 4.83 9.07 -2.08
N GLU A 132 5.32 7.88 -2.39
CA GLU A 132 6.12 7.68 -3.59
C GLU A 132 5.19 7.59 -4.82
N VAL A 133 5.17 8.67 -5.60
CA VAL A 133 4.48 8.72 -6.89
C VAL A 133 5.50 9.21 -7.91
N ILE A 134 5.99 8.29 -8.75
CA ILE A 134 6.90 8.66 -9.85
C ILE A 134 6.04 9.24 -10.97
N ASP A 135 5.92 10.56 -11.03
CA ASP A 135 5.24 11.28 -12.11
C ASP A 135 6.25 12.12 -12.87
N ASN A 136 6.71 11.62 -14.03
CA ASN A 136 7.60 12.34 -14.96
C ASN A 136 6.83 13.04 -16.10
N GLY A 137 5.48 13.04 -16.06
CA GLY A 137 4.61 13.54 -17.12
C GLY A 137 4.40 12.53 -18.25
N GLY A 138 3.28 12.66 -18.98
CA GLY A 138 2.95 11.81 -20.14
C GLY A 138 2.21 10.50 -19.79
N GLU A 139 1.95 10.25 -18.52
CA GLU A 139 1.15 9.12 -18.02
C GLU A 139 -0.18 9.62 -17.43
N PRO A 140 -1.22 8.77 -17.32
CA PRO A 140 -2.54 9.18 -16.84
C PRO A 140 -2.60 9.45 -15.33
N ILE A 141 -1.65 8.93 -14.55
CA ILE A 141 -1.59 9.13 -13.10
C ILE A 141 -0.66 10.30 -12.79
N THR A 142 -1.18 11.25 -12.02
CA THR A 142 -0.45 12.48 -11.65
C THR A 142 -0.20 12.56 -10.15
N ALA A 143 0.86 13.28 -9.75
CA ALA A 143 1.14 13.53 -8.34
C ALA A 143 0.01 14.29 -7.62
N ASP A 144 -0.71 15.15 -8.35
CA ASP A 144 -1.83 15.96 -7.84
C ASP A 144 -3.00 15.13 -7.31
N GLU A 145 -3.14 13.88 -7.73
CA GLU A 145 -4.18 12.98 -7.19
C GLU A 145 -3.96 12.64 -5.70
N TYR A 146 -2.72 12.78 -5.21
CA TYR A 146 -2.28 12.31 -3.89
C TYR A 146 -2.01 13.43 -2.87
N ILE A 147 -1.92 14.69 -3.31
CA ILE A 147 -1.59 15.84 -2.44
C ILE A 147 -2.66 16.13 -1.37
N GLY A 148 -3.90 15.65 -1.58
CA GLY A 148 -5.03 15.91 -0.69
C GLY A 148 -4.96 15.18 0.66
N HIS A 149 -4.06 14.21 0.82
CA HIS A 149 -3.97 13.37 2.03
C HIS A 149 -2.52 13.05 2.44
N GLY A 150 -1.54 13.78 1.91
CA GLY A 150 -0.14 13.65 2.26
C GLY A 150 0.76 14.46 1.32
N ARG A 151 2.06 14.46 1.60
CA ARG A 151 3.04 14.94 0.61
C ARG A 151 3.29 13.89 -0.46
N VAL A 152 3.87 14.31 -1.56
CA VAL A 152 4.27 13.45 -2.67
C VAL A 152 5.75 13.72 -2.98
N THR A 153 6.49 12.68 -3.35
CA THR A 153 7.87 12.80 -3.83
C THR A 153 7.90 13.53 -5.17
N GLU A 154 8.68 14.61 -5.28
CA GLU A 154 8.94 15.31 -6.55
C GLU A 154 10.13 14.68 -7.26
N PHE A 155 9.92 14.26 -8.51
CA PHE A 155 10.92 13.58 -9.35
C PHE A 155 11.28 14.37 -10.62
N LYS A 156 10.57 15.48 -10.90
CA LYS A 156 10.85 16.40 -12.01
C LYS A 156 11.81 17.53 -11.62
#